data_AF-A0AAE5XJ79-F1
#
_entry.id   AF-A0AAE5XJ79-F1
#
_cell.length_a   1.000
_cell.length_b   1.000
_cell.length_c   1.000
_cell.angle_alpha   90.00
_cell.angle_beta   90.00
_cell.angle_gamma   90.00
#
_symmetry.space_group_name_H-M   'P 1'
#
loop_
_entity.id
_entity.type
_entity.pdbx_description
1 polymer ?
#
loop_
_entity_poly.entity_id
_entity_poly.type
_entity_poly.pdbx_seq_one_letter_code
_entity_poly.pdbx_strand_id
1 'polypeptide(L)'
;MVGVSDALRKELQPFNIFVTSVAPGSFRTDWAGRSMVRTPRSIADYDASFDPIRKARLEKSGKQLGDPIEAAAAILRLIDAEQPPAHLLLGSDALELVREQLKALQKDIDAWESLTRSTDS
;
A
#
# COMPACT_ATOMS: atom_id res chain seq x y z
N MET A 1 -2.50 4.20 -6.37
CA MET A 1 -2.43 4.26 -7.84
C MET A 1 -1.06 3.74 -8.25
N VAL A 2 -0.93 2.41 -8.35
CA VAL A 2 0.36 1.73 -8.56
C VAL A 2 0.64 1.55 -10.06
N GLY A 3 -0.38 1.24 -10.87
CA GLY A 3 -0.22 0.99 -12.31
C GLY A 3 0.22 2.20 -13.15
N VAL A 4 -0.13 3.43 -12.76
CA VAL A 4 0.34 4.64 -13.47
C VAL A 4 1.84 4.88 -13.23
N SER A 5 2.31 4.61 -12.01
CA SER A 5 3.72 4.78 -11.65
C SER A 5 4.63 3.77 -12.36
N ASP A 6 4.14 2.54 -12.60
CA ASP A 6 4.92 1.50 -13.28
C ASP A 6 5.09 1.76 -14.78
N ALA A 7 4.06 2.29 -15.44
CA ALA A 7 4.16 2.72 -16.83
C ALA A 7 5.14 3.90 -16.97
N LEU A 8 4.97 4.92 -16.14
CA LEU A 8 5.81 6.12 -16.15
C LEU A 8 7.29 5.80 -15.86
N ARG A 9 7.56 4.86 -14.95
CA ARG A 9 8.93 4.41 -14.65
C ARG A 9 9.64 3.85 -15.90
N LYS A 10 8.94 3.06 -16.71
CA LYS A 10 9.52 2.45 -17.93
C LYS A 10 9.84 3.51 -18.99
N GLU A 11 8.97 4.52 -19.12
CA GLU A 11 9.16 5.62 -20.07
C GLU A 11 10.30 6.56 -19.67
N LEU A 12 10.49 6.76 -18.37
CA LEU A 12 11.46 7.72 -17.83
C LEU A 12 12.86 7.16 -17.59
N GLN A 13 13.01 5.83 -17.60
CA GLN A 13 14.29 5.15 -17.36
C GLN A 13 15.42 5.60 -18.32
N PRO A 14 15.19 5.82 -19.64
CA PRO A 14 16.22 6.32 -20.55
C PRO A 14 16.73 7.72 -20.22
N PHE A 15 15.96 8.51 -19.46
CA PHE A 15 16.32 9.86 -19.05
C PHE A 15 17.00 9.91 -17.68
N ASN A 16 17.32 8.75 -17.09
CA ASN A 16 17.86 8.61 -15.74
C ASN A 16 16.94 9.24 -14.66
N ILE A 17 15.63 9.22 -14.89
CA ILE A 17 14.62 9.67 -13.93
C ILE A 17 13.96 8.44 -13.31
N PHE A 18 14.00 8.38 -11.98
CA PHE A 18 13.43 7.26 -11.23
C PHE A 18 12.09 7.65 -10.61
N VAL A 19 11.14 6.72 -10.66
CA VAL A 19 9.82 6.85 -10.01
C VAL A 19 9.69 5.74 -8.96
N THR A 20 9.34 6.14 -7.74
CA THR A 20 9.06 5.22 -6.63
C THR A 20 7.69 5.52 -6.03
N SER A 21 6.83 4.51 -6.01
CA SER A 21 5.57 4.54 -5.27
C SER A 21 5.83 4.15 -3.81
N VAL A 22 5.80 5.12 -2.92
CA VAL A 22 5.89 4.88 -1.47
C VAL A 22 4.50 4.49 -0.94
N ALA A 23 4.40 3.30 -0.35
CA ALA A 23 3.18 2.79 0.26
C ALA A 23 3.37 2.71 1.78
N PRO A 24 2.98 3.76 2.52
CA PRO A 24 3.04 3.75 3.97
C PRO A 24 1.94 2.86 4.57
N GLY A 25 2.29 2.12 5.63
CA GLY A 25 1.34 1.49 6.53
C GLY A 25 0.70 2.50 7.47
N SER A 26 0.34 2.06 8.68
CA SER A 26 -0.27 2.93 9.68
C SER A 26 0.79 3.83 10.32
N PHE A 27 0.79 5.12 9.96
CA PHE A 27 1.64 6.14 10.59
C PHE A 27 0.85 7.06 11.52
N ARG A 28 1.49 7.55 12.60
CA ARG A 28 0.95 8.56 13.53
C ARG A 28 0.93 9.94 12.89
N THR A 29 0.16 10.08 11.83
CA THR A 29 -0.17 11.37 11.23
C THR A 29 -1.55 11.80 11.73
N ASP A 30 -1.85 13.09 11.64
CA ASP A 30 -3.19 13.65 11.89
C ASP A 30 -4.25 13.19 10.86
N TRP A 31 -3.89 12.22 9.99
CA TRP A 31 -4.72 11.66 8.93
C TRP A 31 -5.92 10.89 9.46
N ALA A 32 -5.72 9.99 10.43
CA ALA A 32 -6.82 9.24 11.05
C ALA A 32 -7.69 10.09 12.00
N GLY A 33 -7.20 11.28 12.36
CA GLY A 33 -7.88 12.28 13.18
C GLY A 33 -8.57 13.34 12.32
N ARG A 34 -8.03 14.56 12.33
CA ARG A 34 -8.71 15.76 11.77
C ARG A 34 -8.76 15.82 10.24
N SER A 35 -7.89 15.09 9.54
CA SER A 35 -7.76 15.21 8.08
C SER A 35 -8.63 14.22 7.28
N MET A 36 -9.29 13.27 7.95
CA MET A 36 -10.23 12.34 7.31
C MET A 36 -11.63 12.95 7.32
N VAL A 37 -12.02 13.53 6.19
CA VAL A 37 -13.41 13.97 5.96
C VAL A 37 -14.28 12.75 5.73
N ARG A 38 -15.14 12.42 6.70
CA ARG A 38 -16.11 11.32 6.59
C ARG A 38 -17.40 11.80 5.96
N THR A 39 -17.96 11.00 5.06
CA THR A 39 -19.33 11.24 4.58
C THR A 39 -20.32 10.93 5.72
N PRO A 40 -21.33 11.79 5.95
CA PRO A 40 -22.35 11.55 6.96
C PRO A 40 -23.35 10.45 6.53
N ARG A 41 -23.34 10.03 5.26
CA ARG A 41 -24.25 9.01 4.73
C ARG A 41 -23.73 7.60 5.00
N SER A 42 -24.48 6.81 5.76
CA SER A 42 -24.32 5.35 5.85
C SER A 42 -25.44 4.63 5.08
N ILE A 43 -25.20 3.36 4.74
CA ILE A 43 -26.20 2.45 4.18
C ILE A 43 -26.34 1.33 5.20
N ALA A 44 -27.54 1.15 5.75
CA ALA A 44 -27.79 0.26 6.89
C ALA A 44 -27.28 -1.18 6.65
N ASP A 45 -27.46 -1.69 5.43
CA ASP A 45 -27.02 -3.04 5.03
C ASP A 45 -25.50 -3.27 5.18
N TYR A 46 -24.70 -2.20 5.16
CA TYR A 46 -23.25 -2.27 5.28
C TYR A 46 -22.74 -2.03 6.70
N ASP A 47 -23.60 -1.59 7.62
CA ASP A 47 -23.15 -1.16 8.96
C ASP A 47 -22.57 -2.32 9.77
N ALA A 48 -23.12 -3.53 9.66
CA ALA A 48 -22.57 -4.72 10.32
C ALA A 48 -21.11 -5.04 9.91
N SER A 49 -20.72 -4.76 8.66
CA SER A 49 -19.35 -4.98 8.19
C SER A 49 -18.43 -3.80 8.45
N PHE A 50 -18.97 -2.57 8.41
CA PHE A 50 -18.16 -1.35 8.51
C PHE A 50 -18.01 -0.81 9.93
N ASP A 51 -18.97 -1.03 10.83
CA ASP A 51 -18.90 -0.53 12.22
C ASP A 51 -17.67 -1.03 12.98
N PRO A 52 -17.29 -2.33 12.91
CA PRO A 52 -16.06 -2.80 13.53
C PRO A 52 -14.81 -2.12 12.96
N ILE A 53 -14.78 -1.89 11.64
CA ILE A 53 -13.67 -1.22 10.95
C ILE A 53 -13.59 0.26 11.37
N ARG A 54 -14.74 0.95 11.46
CA ARG A 54 -14.84 2.35 11.91
C ARG A 54 -14.33 2.49 13.34
N LYS A 55 -14.74 1.59 14.24
CA LYS A 55 -14.34 1.57 15.64
C LYS A 55 -12.84 1.29 15.79
N ALA A 56 -12.33 0.24 15.14
CA ALA A 56 -10.91 -0.10 15.19
C ALA A 56 -10.00 1.01 14.66
N ARG A 57 -10.43 1.76 13.62
CA ARG A 57 -9.67 2.91 13.09
C ARG A 57 -9.63 4.09 14.06
N LEU A 58 -10.73 4.36 14.77
CA LEU A 58 -10.78 5.40 15.80
C LEU A 58 -9.88 5.03 16.99
N GLU A 59 -9.95 3.79 17.45
CA GLU A 59 -9.14 3.30 18.58
C GLU A 59 -7.63 3.30 18.28
N LYS A 60 -7.25 3.11 17.01
CA LYS A 60 -5.86 3.16 16.54
C LYS A 60 -5.35 4.57 16.24
N SER A 61 -6.21 5.58 16.23
CA SER A 61 -5.80 6.97 15.96
C SER A 61 -4.87 7.48 17.07
N GLY A 62 -3.66 7.90 16.71
CA GLY A 62 -2.60 8.34 17.63
C GLY A 62 -1.75 7.20 18.21
N LYS A 63 -2.16 5.94 18.03
CA LYS A 63 -1.43 4.75 18.51
C LYS A 63 -0.79 3.94 17.39
N GLN A 64 -0.73 4.50 16.18
CA GLN A 64 -0.13 3.82 15.05
C GLN A 64 1.36 3.52 15.31
N LEU A 65 1.88 2.45 14.72
CA LEU A 65 3.27 2.04 14.92
C LEU A 65 4.25 2.97 14.21
N GLY A 66 3.90 3.46 13.02
CA GLY A 66 4.79 4.27 12.19
C GLY A 66 5.01 5.67 12.74
N ASP A 67 6.28 6.09 12.80
CA ASP A 67 6.70 7.45 13.14
C ASP A 67 6.90 8.27 11.84
N PRO A 68 6.22 9.42 11.67
CA PRO A 68 6.43 10.30 10.52
C PRO A 68 7.86 10.80 10.33
N ILE A 69 8.63 10.97 11.42
CA ILE A 69 10.04 11.39 11.36
C ILE A 69 10.89 10.28 10.75
N GLU A 70 10.66 9.03 11.18
CA GLU A 70 11.34 7.86 10.62
C GLU A 70 10.93 7.62 9.14
N ALA A 71 9.67 7.89 8.79
CA ALA A 71 9.24 7.86 7.39
C ALA A 71 9.97 8.89 6.53
N ALA A 72 10.15 10.11 7.03
CA ALA A 72 10.90 11.15 6.32
C ALA A 72 12.37 10.76 6.15
N ALA A 73 13.00 10.22 7.20
CA ALA A 73 14.38 9.72 7.12
C ALA A 73 14.53 8.57 6.10
N ALA A 74 13.54 7.67 6.03
CA ALA A 74 13.52 6.61 5.02
C ALA A 74 13.38 7.15 3.58
N ILE A 75 12.58 8.20 3.39
CA ILE A 75 12.44 8.88 2.09
C ILE A 75 13.75 9.56 1.68
N LEU A 76 14.45 10.23 2.60
CA LEU A 76 15.75 10.84 2.30
C LEU A 76 16.77 9.77 1.86
N ARG A 77 16.83 8.65 2.58
CA ARG A 77 17.65 7.49 2.18
C ARG A 77 17.29 6.93 0.80
N LEU A 78 16.00 6.93 0.45
CA LEU A 78 15.53 6.50 -0.87
C LEU A 78 16.02 7.45 -1.97
N ILE A 79 16.02 8.76 -1.72
CA ILE A 79 16.48 9.78 -2.69
C ILE A 79 17.97 9.63 -2.96
N ASP A 80 18.76 9.30 -1.94
CA ASP A 80 20.21 9.10 -2.06
C ASP A 80 20.60 7.74 -2.67
N ALA A 81 19.64 6.85 -2.94
CA ALA A 81 19.91 5.53 -3.50
C ALA A 81 20.27 5.62 -4.99
N GLU A 82 21.35 4.94 -5.40
CA GLU A 82 21.77 4.89 -6.81
C GLU A 82 20.71 4.22 -7.72
N GLN A 83 19.97 3.26 -7.18
CA GLN A 83 18.91 2.54 -7.90
C GLN A 83 17.67 2.38 -7.00
N PRO A 84 16.84 3.42 -6.89
CA PRO A 84 15.68 3.37 -6.02
C PRO A 84 14.62 2.38 -6.56
N PRO A 85 13.97 1.59 -5.67
CA PRO A 85 12.97 0.60 -6.06
C PRO A 85 11.73 1.26 -6.66
N ALA A 86 10.94 0.50 -7.42
CA ALA A 86 9.66 0.96 -7.94
C ALA A 86 8.61 1.11 -6.84
N HIS A 87 8.67 0.25 -5.81
CA HIS A 87 7.78 0.27 -4.66
C HIS A 87 8.59 0.22 -3.37
N LEU A 88 8.27 1.10 -2.43
CA LEU A 88 8.83 1.06 -1.08
C LEU A 88 7.68 0.94 -0.07
N LEU A 89 7.67 -0.15 0.68
CA LEU A 89 6.76 -0.33 1.80
C LEU A 89 7.40 0.29 3.04
N LEU A 90 6.65 1.14 3.74
CA LEU A 90 7.09 1.71 5.01
C LEU A 90 6.17 1.21 6.13
N GLY A 91 6.75 0.55 7.14
CA GLY A 91 6.00 -0.05 8.26
C GLY A 91 5.87 -1.58 8.14
N SER A 92 5.97 -2.26 9.29
CA SER A 92 5.87 -3.73 9.35
C SER A 92 4.48 -4.25 9.03
N ASP A 93 3.43 -3.48 9.35
CA ASP A 93 2.04 -3.81 9.02
C ASP A 93 1.81 -3.83 7.51
N ALA A 94 2.31 -2.82 6.79
CA ALA A 94 2.27 -2.79 5.33
C ALA A 94 3.05 -3.96 4.72
N LEU A 95 4.22 -4.29 5.29
CA LEU A 95 5.04 -5.40 4.83
C LEU A 95 4.33 -6.76 5.00
N GLU A 96 3.75 -7.01 6.16
CA GLU A 96 3.01 -8.25 6.46
C GLU A 96 1.80 -8.40 5.54
N LEU A 97 0.96 -7.38 5.43
CA LEU A 97 -0.22 -7.39 4.57
C LEU A 97 0.11 -7.65 3.10
N VAL A 98 1.13 -6.97 2.57
CA VAL A 98 1.54 -7.17 1.17
C VAL A 98 2.10 -8.56 0.96
N ARG A 99 2.91 -9.09 1.90
CA ARG A 99 3.43 -10.46 1.81
C ARG A 99 2.32 -11.50 1.81
N GLU A 100 1.31 -11.33 2.67
CA GLU A 100 0.15 -12.23 2.70
C GLU A 100 -0.62 -12.19 1.39
N GLN A 101 -0.88 -11.00 0.85
CA GLN A 101 -1.57 -10.83 -0.43
C GLN A 101 -0.79 -11.45 -1.60
N LEU A 102 0.52 -11.24 -1.66
CA LEU A 102 1.39 -11.83 -2.68
C LEU A 102 1.39 -13.37 -2.58
N LYS A 103 1.42 -13.91 -1.37
CA LYS A 103 1.36 -15.36 -1.15
C LYS A 103 0.01 -15.95 -1.59
N ALA A 104 -1.09 -15.25 -1.30
CA ALA A 104 -2.42 -15.67 -1.76
C ALA A 104 -2.51 -15.63 -3.30
N LEU A 105 -2.04 -14.56 -3.92
CA LEU A 105 -2.01 -14.43 -5.37
C LEU A 105 -1.17 -15.52 -6.03
N GLN A 106 0.03 -15.80 -5.50
CA GLN A 106 0.88 -16.87 -6.01
C GLN A 106 0.18 -18.22 -5.91
N LYS A 107 -0.48 -18.50 -4.79
CA LYS A 107 -1.25 -19.73 -4.61
C LYS A 107 -2.35 -19.87 -5.67
N ASP A 108 -3.05 -18.78 -5.98
CA ASP A 108 -4.08 -18.81 -7.02
C ASP A 108 -3.46 -19.05 -8.40
N ILE A 109 -2.35 -18.37 -8.73
CA ILE A 109 -1.61 -18.59 -9.98
C ILE A 109 -1.21 -20.07 -10.12
N ASP A 110 -0.60 -20.64 -9.08
CA ASP A 110 -0.15 -22.02 -9.07
C ASP A 110 -1.33 -23.00 -9.23
N ALA A 111 -2.45 -22.73 -8.56
CA ALA A 111 -3.65 -23.57 -8.64
C ALA A 111 -4.28 -23.59 -10.04
N TRP A 112 -4.18 -22.48 -10.78
CA TRP A 112 -4.77 -22.30 -12.10
C TRP A 112 -3.75 -22.37 -13.25
N GLU A 113 -2.51 -22.78 -12.98
CA GLU A 113 -1.44 -22.84 -13.98
C GLU A 113 -1.80 -23.76 -15.16
N SER A 114 -2.33 -24.95 -14.87
CA SER A 114 -2.72 -25.93 -15.90
C SER A 114 -3.76 -25.36 -16.86
N LEU A 115 -4.79 -24.68 -16.32
CA LEU A 115 -5.80 -24.01 -17.14
C LEU A 115 -5.19 -22.88 -17.96
N THR A 116 -4.34 -22.05 -17.34
CA THR A 116 -3.67 -20.94 -18.02
C THR A 116 -2.83 -21.43 -19.21
N ARG A 117 -2.12 -22.55 -19.06
CA ARG A 117 -1.31 -23.15 -20.15
C ARG A 117 -2.15 -23.86 -21.21
N SER A 118 -3.37 -24.29 -20.87
CA SER A 118 -4.25 -24.98 -21.81
C SER A 118 -4.72 -24.09 -22.98
N THR A 119 -4.53 -22.77 -22.89
CA THR A 119 -4.87 -21.81 -23.96
C THR A 119 -3.73 -21.50 -24.91
N ASP A 120 -2.53 -22.05 -24.67
CA ASP A 120 -1.41 -21.89 -25.59
C ASP A 120 -1.61 -22.82 -26.80
N SER A 121 -1.48 -22.27 -28.01
CA SER A 121 -1.62 -23.00 -29.30
C SER A 121 -0.32 -23.67 -29.72
#